data_AF-A0A3D4XVS0-F1
#
_entry.id   AF-A0A3D4XVS0-F1
#
_cell.length_a   1.000
_cell.length_b   1.000
_cell.length_c   1.000
_cell.angle_alpha   90.00
_cell.angle_beta   90.00
_cell.angle_gamma   90.00
#
_symmetry.space_group_name_H-M   'P 1'
#
loop_
_entity.id
_entity.type
_entity.pdbx_description
1 polymer ?
#
loop_
_entity_poly.entity_id
_entity_poly.type
_entity_poly.pdbx_seq_one_letter_code
_entity_poly.pdbx_strand_id
1 'polypeptide(L)'
;MKKALLLFVCAFCSLWAGRENKDYFVEPESGSRRKSDPVIKASGWSRWKLEQSRTDPMTKKEAKMEQEVVEHVTDQLKSGFLPFVYGEKTKASIYFQHERIIRLSLFMKEVFLQYDDWEPLVSAIVIKNLKDLKIDLKTQKDLFGELKKKLASPIPSLDKFLPKFYRHIAYEETYQSIKIVLYEYLVTIDERQSVTVQEGKLRELNGGFLPLSDGARKIIGELLSEFLSVYDQTMITEAVKRIFLKYKVNPESVEGILDDIQPKGENKEVVQEFKNYIQKYVLKILKDEGDTLVPRSSFSK
;
A
#
# COMPACT_ATOMS: atom_id res chain seq x y z
N MET A 1 11.87 -27.08 -11.69
CA MET A 1 12.42 -25.71 -11.70
C MET A 1 11.46 -24.64 -11.14
N LYS A 2 10.12 -24.73 -11.31
CA LYS A 2 9.17 -23.72 -10.79
C LYS A 2 9.02 -23.62 -9.26
N LYS A 3 9.40 -24.65 -8.47
CA LYS A 3 9.32 -24.62 -7.00
C LYS A 3 10.55 -24.00 -6.31
N ALA A 4 11.65 -23.79 -7.04
CA ALA A 4 12.88 -23.24 -6.48
C ALA A 4 12.84 -21.70 -6.36
N LEU A 5 12.15 -21.02 -7.27
CA LEU A 5 12.05 -19.55 -7.27
C LEU A 5 11.19 -19.04 -6.11
N LEU A 6 10.07 -19.71 -5.80
CA LEU A 6 9.19 -19.36 -4.68
C LEU A 6 9.84 -19.59 -3.31
N LEU A 7 10.72 -20.60 -3.21
CA LEU A 7 11.46 -20.89 -1.98
C LEU A 7 12.64 -19.93 -1.78
N PHE A 8 13.22 -19.38 -2.85
CA PHE A 8 14.30 -18.40 -2.77
C PHE A 8 13.80 -17.03 -2.27
N VAL A 9 12.63 -16.59 -2.76
CA VAL A 9 11.98 -15.33 -2.31
C VAL A 9 11.56 -15.42 -0.83
N CYS A 10 10.99 -16.55 -0.39
CA CYS A 10 10.60 -16.74 1.01
C CYS A 10 11.79 -16.87 1.98
N ALA A 11 12.90 -17.49 1.55
CA ALA A 11 14.10 -17.63 2.39
C ALA A 11 14.84 -16.29 2.57
N PHE A 12 14.80 -15.39 1.58
CA PHE A 12 15.50 -14.10 1.66
C PHE A 12 14.72 -13.04 2.46
N CYS A 13 13.38 -13.03 2.41
CA CYS A 13 12.57 -12.18 3.30
C CYS A 13 12.81 -12.46 4.80
N SER A 14 13.20 -13.69 5.13
CA SER A 14 13.53 -14.11 6.49
C SER A 14 14.90 -13.60 6.97
N LEU A 15 15.84 -13.39 6.04
CA LEU A 15 17.18 -12.85 6.32
C LEU A 15 17.20 -11.32 6.42
N TRP A 16 16.23 -10.62 5.80
CA TRP A 16 16.17 -9.16 5.80
C TRP A 16 15.52 -8.56 7.07
N ALA A 17 14.64 -9.30 7.75
CA ALA A 17 14.04 -8.90 9.02
C ALA A 17 15.06 -8.75 10.18
N GLY A 18 16.31 -9.18 9.99
CA GLY A 18 17.39 -9.09 10.97
C GLY A 18 18.43 -7.98 10.76
N ARG A 19 18.32 -7.15 9.69
CA ARG A 19 19.40 -6.21 9.31
C ARG A 19 19.08 -4.72 9.41
N GLU A 20 17.83 -4.32 9.61
CA GLU A 20 17.46 -2.93 9.92
C GLU A 20 17.60 -2.65 11.43
N ASN A 21 18.82 -2.38 11.92
CA ASN A 21 18.95 -1.69 13.22
C ASN A 21 20.32 -1.06 13.55
N LYS A 22 21.09 -0.64 12.54
CA LYS A 22 22.25 0.22 12.75
C LYS A 22 22.25 1.27 11.63
N ASP A 23 22.52 2.52 11.98
CA ASP A 23 22.76 3.67 11.07
C ASP A 23 21.62 4.68 10.87
N TYR A 24 20.76 4.88 11.89
CA TYR A 24 20.01 6.14 12.02
C TYR A 24 20.13 6.72 13.43
N PHE A 25 21.33 7.18 13.77
CA PHE A 25 21.53 8.22 14.77
C PHE A 25 22.17 9.41 14.06
N VAL A 26 21.34 10.36 13.65
CA VAL A 26 21.77 11.74 13.42
C VAL A 26 21.19 12.52 14.60
N GLU A 27 22.06 13.00 15.47
CA GLU A 27 21.68 13.93 16.54
C GLU A 27 21.08 15.19 15.91
N PRO A 28 19.94 15.71 16.39
CA PRO A 28 19.48 17.02 15.97
C PRO A 28 20.26 18.10 16.71
N GLU A 29 21.03 18.88 15.97
CA GLU A 29 21.53 20.17 16.43
C GLU A 29 20.36 21.06 16.91
N SER A 30 20.62 21.69 18.04
CA SER A 30 19.77 22.60 18.78
C SER A 30 19.42 23.85 17.95
N GLY A 31 18.12 24.12 17.80
CA GLY A 31 17.66 25.33 17.13
C GLY A 31 16.18 25.57 17.32
N SER A 32 15.84 26.31 18.37
CA SER A 32 14.48 26.71 18.74
C SER A 32 13.68 27.33 17.60
N ARG A 33 12.48 26.81 17.32
CA ARG A 33 11.30 27.59 16.88
C ARG A 33 10.03 26.78 17.13
N ARG A 34 9.03 27.46 17.69
CA ARG A 34 7.81 26.92 18.29
C ARG A 34 7.03 25.99 17.35
N LYS A 35 6.69 24.80 17.86
CA LYS A 35 5.72 23.86 17.28
C LYS A 35 4.33 24.50 17.31
N SER A 36 3.72 24.70 16.15
CA SER A 36 2.27 24.61 16.00
C SER A 36 1.97 23.19 15.54
N ASP A 37 1.16 22.48 16.31
CA ASP A 37 0.79 21.09 16.06
C ASP A 37 0.23 20.86 14.65
N PRO A 38 0.52 19.72 13.99
CA PRO A 38 -0.15 19.36 12.77
C PRO A 38 -1.57 18.93 13.11
N VAL A 39 -2.50 19.89 13.02
CA VAL A 39 -3.93 19.63 12.89
C VAL A 39 -4.11 18.54 11.83
N ILE A 40 -4.73 17.44 12.24
CA ILE A 40 -5.10 16.31 11.40
C ILE A 40 -5.84 16.88 10.18
N LYS A 41 -5.18 16.90 9.02
CA LYS A 41 -5.85 17.27 7.76
C LYS A 41 -6.92 16.21 7.52
N ALA A 42 -8.16 16.59 7.80
CA ALA A 42 -9.33 15.75 7.60
C ALA A 42 -9.40 15.29 6.14
N SER A 43 -9.88 14.06 5.92
CA SER A 43 -10.07 13.52 4.58
C SER A 43 -11.04 14.40 3.78
N GLY A 44 -10.97 14.34 2.44
CA GLY A 44 -11.82 15.17 1.56
C GLY A 44 -13.32 15.02 1.80
N TRP A 45 -13.75 13.93 2.45
CA TRP A 45 -15.13 13.66 2.85
C TRP A 45 -15.57 14.51 4.06
N SER A 46 -14.72 14.61 5.09
CA SER A 46 -14.98 15.47 6.25
C SER A 46 -14.99 16.94 5.87
N ARG A 47 -14.15 17.34 4.90
CA ARG A 47 -14.07 18.72 4.40
C ARG A 47 -15.35 19.15 3.66
N TRP A 48 -15.91 18.26 2.83
CA TRP A 48 -17.16 18.51 2.10
C TRP A 48 -18.38 18.63 3.02
N LYS A 49 -18.51 17.76 4.03
CA LYS A 49 -19.57 17.88 5.07
C LYS A 49 -19.38 19.11 5.97
N LEU A 50 -18.15 19.48 6.32
CA LEU A 50 -17.83 20.72 7.05
C LEU A 50 -18.18 21.98 6.25
N GLU A 51 -18.11 21.92 4.91
CA GLU A 51 -18.57 23.01 4.05
C GLU A 51 -20.11 23.07 3.96
N GLN A 52 -20.81 21.93 3.97
CA GLN A 52 -22.28 21.89 4.06
C GLN A 52 -22.84 22.30 5.44
N SER A 53 -22.09 22.09 6.52
CA SER A 53 -22.54 22.44 7.88
C SER A 53 -22.47 23.93 8.20
N ARG A 54 -21.98 24.77 7.28
CA ARG A 54 -22.06 26.22 7.42
C ARG A 54 -23.48 26.77 7.29
N THR A 55 -24.39 26.03 6.64
CA THR A 55 -25.73 26.52 6.30
C THR A 55 -26.87 25.95 7.14
N ASP A 56 -26.65 24.93 7.99
CA ASP A 56 -27.73 24.30 8.76
C ASP A 56 -27.28 23.92 10.19
N PRO A 57 -27.98 24.35 11.27
CA PRO A 57 -27.60 24.03 12.64
C PRO A 57 -27.73 22.53 13.00
N MET A 58 -28.56 21.74 12.29
CA MET A 58 -28.62 20.28 12.47
C MET A 58 -27.30 19.62 12.04
N THR A 59 -26.72 20.05 10.91
CA THR A 59 -25.47 19.48 10.38
C THR A 59 -24.24 19.89 11.19
N LYS A 60 -24.28 20.99 11.96
CA LYS A 60 -23.21 21.34 12.92
C LYS A 60 -23.16 20.40 14.12
N LYS A 61 -24.33 19.99 14.64
CA LYS A 61 -24.40 19.06 15.78
C LYS A 61 -23.96 17.66 15.35
N GLU A 62 -24.36 17.22 14.16
CA GLU A 62 -23.91 15.97 13.56
C GLU A 62 -22.41 15.97 13.25
N ALA A 63 -21.86 17.06 12.69
CA ALA A 63 -20.42 17.17 12.41
C ALA A 63 -19.56 17.17 13.68
N LYS A 64 -20.05 17.80 14.77
CA LYS A 64 -19.37 17.77 16.07
C LYS A 64 -19.39 16.37 16.68
N MET A 65 -20.53 15.68 16.62
CA MET A 65 -20.67 14.30 17.09
C MET A 65 -19.80 13.35 16.27
N GLU A 66 -19.75 13.52 14.93
CA GLU A 66 -18.82 12.80 14.05
C GLU A 66 -17.36 13.01 14.47
N GLN A 67 -16.96 14.26 14.73
CA GLN A 67 -15.59 14.57 15.14
C GLN A 67 -15.24 13.94 16.50
N GLU A 68 -16.15 13.99 17.48
CA GLU A 68 -15.97 13.34 18.78
C GLU A 68 -15.84 11.81 18.65
N VAL A 69 -16.64 11.18 17.78
CA VAL A 69 -16.51 9.74 17.46
C VAL A 69 -15.18 9.45 16.77
N VAL A 70 -14.73 10.29 15.82
CA VAL A 70 -13.42 10.12 15.16
C VAL A 70 -12.29 10.16 16.17
N GLU A 71 -12.26 11.17 17.04
CA GLU A 71 -11.22 11.36 18.04
C GLU A 71 -11.23 10.18 19.02
N HIS A 72 -12.41 9.82 19.54
CA HIS A 72 -12.53 8.73 20.49
C HIS A 72 -12.15 7.36 19.91
N VAL A 73 -12.65 7.01 18.71
CA VAL A 73 -12.30 5.76 18.02
C VAL A 73 -10.82 5.74 17.65
N THR A 74 -10.25 6.88 17.23
CA THR A 74 -8.82 6.97 16.92
C THR A 74 -7.97 6.74 18.16
N ASP A 75 -8.33 7.31 19.30
CA ASP A 75 -7.58 7.15 20.56
C ASP A 75 -7.76 5.75 21.17
N GLN A 76 -8.96 5.17 21.07
CA GLN A 76 -9.20 3.77 21.41
C GLN A 76 -8.35 2.85 20.53
N LEU A 77 -8.35 3.06 19.20
CA LEU A 77 -7.55 2.22 18.30
C LEU A 77 -6.04 2.43 18.55
N LYS A 78 -5.55 3.66 18.70
CA LYS A 78 -4.14 3.89 19.06
C LYS A 78 -3.78 3.19 20.37
N SER A 79 -4.58 3.33 21.43
CA SER A 79 -4.30 2.69 22.71
C SER A 79 -4.37 1.16 22.66
N GLY A 80 -5.24 0.56 21.83
CA GLY A 80 -5.29 -0.88 21.60
C GLY A 80 -4.14 -1.41 20.72
N PHE A 81 -3.69 -0.63 19.75
CA PHE A 81 -2.60 -1.01 18.84
C PHE A 81 -1.19 -0.70 19.40
N LEU A 82 -1.02 0.27 20.31
CA LEU A 82 0.29 0.65 20.85
C LEU A 82 0.98 -0.50 21.62
N PRO A 83 0.31 -1.26 22.51
CA PRO A 83 0.88 -2.45 23.14
C PRO A 83 1.24 -3.56 22.13
N PHE A 84 0.54 -3.60 20.98
CA PHE A 84 0.82 -4.54 19.89
C PHE A 84 2.14 -4.20 19.18
N VAL A 85 2.33 -2.91 18.86
CA VAL A 85 3.49 -2.38 18.13
C VAL A 85 4.75 -2.29 19.00
N TYR A 86 4.61 -1.94 20.29
CA TYR A 86 5.74 -1.66 21.19
C TYR A 86 5.97 -2.69 22.29
N GLY A 87 5.14 -3.74 22.41
CA GLY A 87 5.36 -4.81 23.39
C GLY A 87 6.67 -5.56 23.12
N GLU A 88 7.53 -5.69 24.15
CA GLU A 88 8.92 -6.17 24.09
C GLU A 88 9.17 -7.35 23.12
N LYS A 89 10.24 -7.22 22.33
CA LYS A 89 10.73 -8.24 21.40
C LYS A 89 11.61 -9.26 22.14
N THR A 90 11.02 -10.25 22.80
CA THR A 90 11.75 -11.42 23.34
C THR A 90 11.64 -12.64 22.41
N LYS A 91 12.57 -13.61 22.53
CA LYS A 91 12.68 -14.80 21.65
C LYS A 91 11.44 -15.71 21.61
N ALA A 92 10.45 -15.51 22.48
CA ALA A 92 9.14 -16.15 22.45
C ALA A 92 8.16 -15.53 21.40
N SER A 93 8.66 -14.67 20.50
CA SER A 93 7.88 -13.72 19.70
C SER A 93 6.80 -14.28 18.77
N ILE A 94 6.89 -15.51 18.26
CA ILE A 94 5.89 -16.05 17.30
C ILE A 94 4.57 -16.38 18.01
N TYR A 95 4.63 -17.04 19.19
CA TYR A 95 3.45 -17.31 20.00
C TYR A 95 2.80 -16.01 20.47
N PHE A 96 3.63 -15.03 20.87
CA PHE A 96 3.14 -13.71 21.22
C PHE A 96 2.53 -12.95 20.04
N GLN A 97 3.03 -13.11 18.81
CA GLN A 97 2.44 -12.48 17.62
C GLN A 97 1.05 -13.02 17.33
N HIS A 98 0.85 -14.35 17.35
CA HIS A 98 -0.47 -14.92 17.11
C HIS A 98 -1.48 -14.50 18.19
N GLU A 99 -1.09 -14.55 19.47
CA GLU A 99 -1.94 -14.09 20.56
C GLU A 99 -2.27 -12.59 20.47
N ARG A 100 -1.29 -11.76 20.09
CA ARG A 100 -1.48 -10.33 19.84
C ARG A 100 -2.47 -10.09 18.69
N ILE A 101 -2.41 -10.87 17.62
CA ILE A 101 -3.35 -10.76 16.48
C ILE A 101 -4.75 -11.17 16.92
N ILE A 102 -4.89 -12.23 17.72
CA ILE A 102 -6.17 -12.63 18.30
C ILE A 102 -6.74 -11.49 19.15
N ARG A 103 -5.95 -10.91 20.07
CA ARG A 103 -6.39 -9.79 20.91
C ARG A 103 -6.80 -8.58 20.07
N LEU A 104 -6.02 -8.25 19.05
CA LEU A 104 -6.34 -7.15 18.12
C LEU A 104 -7.64 -7.41 17.36
N SER A 105 -7.86 -8.65 16.90
CA SER A 105 -9.11 -9.03 16.21
C SER A 105 -10.34 -8.93 17.11
N LEU A 106 -10.21 -9.30 18.40
CA LEU A 106 -11.27 -9.19 19.39
C LEU A 106 -11.58 -7.72 19.69
N PHE A 107 -10.55 -6.91 19.89
CA PHE A 107 -10.70 -5.48 20.10
C PHE A 107 -11.36 -4.79 18.89
N MET A 108 -10.93 -5.11 17.66
CA MET A 108 -11.59 -4.59 16.47
C MET A 108 -13.05 -5.02 16.37
N LYS A 109 -13.36 -6.28 16.71
CA LYS A 109 -14.74 -6.77 16.77
C LYS A 109 -15.59 -5.95 17.75
N GLU A 110 -15.07 -5.64 18.93
CA GLU A 110 -15.74 -4.80 19.93
C GLU A 110 -15.96 -3.37 19.43
N VAL A 111 -14.97 -2.77 18.77
CA VAL A 111 -15.12 -1.44 18.15
C VAL A 111 -16.22 -1.46 17.07
N PHE A 112 -16.22 -2.44 16.17
CA PHE A 112 -17.27 -2.54 15.15
C PHE A 112 -18.66 -2.79 15.76
N LEU A 113 -18.75 -3.55 16.86
CA LEU A 113 -20.00 -3.74 17.59
C LEU A 113 -20.48 -2.44 18.28
N GLN A 114 -19.58 -1.68 18.89
CA GLN A 114 -19.89 -0.45 19.60
C GLN A 114 -20.33 0.68 18.64
N TYR A 115 -19.80 0.68 17.41
CA TYR A 115 -20.00 1.73 16.43
C TYR A 115 -20.61 1.21 15.12
N ASP A 116 -21.56 0.27 15.19
CA ASP A 116 -22.16 -0.40 14.02
C ASP A 116 -22.77 0.61 13.04
N ASP A 117 -23.45 1.65 13.55
CA ASP A 117 -24.05 2.73 12.77
C ASP A 117 -23.02 3.64 12.06
N TRP A 118 -21.76 3.60 12.49
CA TRP A 118 -20.66 4.42 11.98
C TRP A 118 -19.65 3.64 11.12
N GLU A 119 -20.05 2.46 10.60
CA GLU A 119 -19.16 1.56 9.85
C GLU A 119 -18.25 2.26 8.82
N PRO A 120 -18.73 3.16 7.94
CA PRO A 120 -17.85 3.76 6.93
C PRO A 120 -16.70 4.57 7.55
N LEU A 121 -16.99 5.24 8.67
CA LEU A 121 -16.03 6.04 9.40
C LEU A 121 -15.04 5.16 10.16
N VAL A 122 -15.55 4.18 10.91
CA VAL A 122 -14.72 3.21 11.67
C VAL A 122 -13.77 2.46 10.74
N SER A 123 -14.28 1.97 9.61
CA SER A 123 -13.49 1.30 8.58
C SER A 123 -12.35 2.16 8.04
N ALA A 124 -12.60 3.45 7.79
CA ALA A 124 -11.57 4.38 7.34
C ALA A 124 -10.50 4.63 8.42
N ILE A 125 -10.90 4.77 9.68
CA ILE A 125 -9.98 4.98 10.81
C ILE A 125 -9.12 3.73 11.05
N VAL A 126 -9.70 2.53 10.98
CA VAL A 126 -8.98 1.26 11.13
C VAL A 126 -7.90 1.14 10.04
N ILE A 127 -8.27 1.30 8.76
CA ILE A 127 -7.30 1.23 7.65
C ILE A 127 -6.21 2.30 7.79
N LYS A 128 -6.58 3.51 8.22
CA LYS A 128 -5.61 4.58 8.46
C LYS A 128 -4.63 4.22 9.57
N ASN A 129 -5.10 3.71 10.71
CA ASN A 129 -4.22 3.31 11.82
C ASN A 129 -3.30 2.15 11.43
N LEU A 130 -3.78 1.16 10.67
CA LEU A 130 -2.93 0.08 10.15
C LEU A 130 -1.75 0.64 9.33
N LYS A 131 -1.99 1.68 8.52
CA LYS A 131 -0.97 2.38 7.73
C LYS A 131 -0.04 3.22 8.61
N ASP A 132 -0.59 4.05 9.47
CA ASP A 132 0.17 4.99 10.31
C ASP A 132 1.10 4.24 11.28
N LEU A 133 0.66 3.09 11.77
CA LEU A 133 1.43 2.21 12.66
C LEU A 133 2.36 1.24 11.92
N LYS A 134 2.40 1.33 10.58
CA LYS A 134 3.26 0.50 9.71
C LYS A 134 3.13 -1.00 10.01
N ILE A 135 1.91 -1.47 10.27
CA ILE A 135 1.66 -2.90 10.46
C ILE A 135 2.00 -3.61 9.15
N ASP A 136 2.88 -4.60 9.21
CA ASP A 136 3.34 -5.32 8.03
C ASP A 136 2.20 -6.13 7.38
N LEU A 137 2.32 -6.39 6.08
CA LEU A 137 1.27 -7.03 5.29
C LEU A 137 0.92 -8.45 5.77
N LYS A 138 1.90 -9.21 6.30
CA LYS A 138 1.65 -10.55 6.82
C LYS A 138 0.74 -10.47 8.04
N THR A 139 1.06 -9.57 8.97
CA THR A 139 0.21 -9.30 10.14
C THR A 139 -1.20 -8.84 9.74
N GLN A 140 -1.32 -7.99 8.72
CA GLN A 140 -2.65 -7.57 8.22
C GLN A 140 -3.46 -8.75 7.65
N LYS A 141 -2.82 -9.67 6.91
CA LYS A 141 -3.46 -10.89 6.40
C LYS A 141 -3.91 -11.82 7.52
N ASP A 142 -3.05 -12.03 8.51
CA ASP A 142 -3.37 -12.87 9.67
C ASP A 142 -4.54 -12.26 10.46
N LEU A 143 -4.55 -10.94 10.65
CA LEU A 143 -5.65 -10.20 11.26
C LEU A 143 -6.96 -10.35 10.48
N PHE A 144 -6.92 -10.23 9.15
CA PHE A 144 -8.08 -10.48 8.29
C PHE A 144 -8.61 -11.92 8.47
N GLY A 145 -7.70 -12.91 8.51
CA GLY A 145 -8.04 -14.30 8.74
C GLY A 145 -8.73 -14.52 10.09
N GLU A 146 -8.23 -13.91 11.17
CA GLU A 146 -8.85 -14.00 12.49
C GLU A 146 -10.21 -13.30 12.55
N LEU A 147 -10.33 -12.10 11.98
CA LEU A 147 -11.62 -11.39 11.91
C LEU A 147 -12.69 -12.21 11.17
N LYS A 148 -12.31 -12.87 10.07
CA LYS A 148 -13.20 -13.76 9.31
C LYS A 148 -13.68 -14.96 10.15
N LYS A 149 -12.83 -15.54 10.99
CA LYS A 149 -13.19 -16.66 11.88
C LYS A 149 -14.14 -16.25 13.01
N LYS A 150 -14.07 -15.00 13.49
CA LYS A 150 -14.81 -14.51 14.66
C LYS A 150 -16.28 -14.13 14.38
N LEU A 151 -16.75 -14.35 13.14
CA LEU A 151 -18.14 -14.13 12.67
C LEU A 151 -19.17 -15.16 13.20
N ALA A 152 -18.90 -15.84 14.31
CA ALA A 152 -19.87 -16.75 14.94
C ALA A 152 -21.19 -16.05 15.38
N SER A 153 -21.23 -14.71 15.34
CA SER A 153 -22.46 -13.91 15.37
C SER A 153 -22.31 -12.77 14.34
N PRO A 154 -23.27 -12.56 13.43
CA PRO A 154 -23.14 -11.57 12.38
C PRO A 154 -23.12 -10.17 12.98
N ILE A 155 -22.02 -9.44 12.77
CA ILE A 155 -21.92 -8.02 13.05
C ILE A 155 -21.99 -7.31 11.69
N PRO A 156 -23.11 -6.65 11.36
CA PRO A 156 -23.31 -6.09 10.02
C PRO A 156 -22.21 -5.14 9.57
N SER A 157 -21.68 -4.31 10.46
CA SER A 157 -20.57 -3.42 10.15
C SER A 157 -19.27 -4.17 9.83
N LEU A 158 -18.99 -5.25 10.55
CA LEU A 158 -17.81 -6.09 10.28
C LEU A 158 -17.92 -6.81 8.95
N ASP A 159 -19.11 -7.30 8.58
CA ASP A 159 -19.39 -7.93 7.28
C ASP A 159 -19.18 -6.96 6.11
N LYS A 160 -19.51 -5.67 6.31
CA LYS A 160 -19.23 -4.61 5.33
C LYS A 160 -17.75 -4.21 5.29
N PHE A 161 -17.06 -4.27 6.42
CA PHE A 161 -15.64 -3.93 6.51
C PHE A 161 -14.75 -4.98 5.85
N LEU A 162 -15.01 -6.28 6.04
CA LEU A 162 -14.12 -7.35 5.59
C LEU A 162 -13.79 -7.28 4.08
N PRO A 163 -14.74 -7.08 3.15
CA PRO A 163 -14.43 -6.88 1.74
C PRO A 163 -13.54 -5.64 1.48
N LYS A 164 -13.73 -4.55 2.21
CA LYS A 164 -12.90 -3.34 2.11
C LYS A 164 -11.47 -3.61 2.60
N PHE A 165 -11.34 -4.36 3.70
CA PHE A 165 -10.05 -4.72 4.25
C PHE A 165 -9.29 -5.68 3.34
N TYR A 166 -9.99 -6.68 2.77
CA TYR A 166 -9.42 -7.58 1.77
C TYR A 166 -8.91 -6.82 0.54
N ARG A 167 -9.69 -5.86 0.03
CA ARG A 167 -9.28 -4.98 -1.07
C ARG A 167 -8.03 -4.15 -0.73
N HIS A 168 -7.94 -3.64 0.50
CA HIS A 168 -6.75 -2.94 0.97
C HIS A 168 -5.51 -3.85 0.97
N ILE A 169 -5.64 -5.08 1.49
CA ILE A 169 -4.57 -6.08 1.49
C ILE A 169 -4.11 -6.40 0.07
N ALA A 170 -5.05 -6.65 -0.85
CA ALA A 170 -4.74 -6.93 -2.25
C ALA A 170 -3.94 -5.79 -2.89
N TYR A 171 -4.41 -4.55 -2.69
CA TYR A 171 -3.73 -3.35 -3.17
C TYR A 171 -2.30 -3.22 -2.62
N GLU A 172 -2.11 -3.36 -1.29
CA GLU A 172 -0.79 -3.23 -0.67
C GLU A 172 0.15 -4.36 -1.08
N GLU A 173 -0.37 -5.59 -1.19
CA GLU A 173 0.41 -6.73 -1.67
C GLU A 173 0.94 -6.49 -3.09
N THR A 174 0.05 -6.15 -4.02
CA THR A 174 0.46 -5.85 -5.40
C THR A 174 1.49 -4.72 -5.43
N TYR A 175 1.25 -3.65 -4.69
CA TYR A 175 2.15 -2.50 -4.64
C TYR A 175 3.54 -2.88 -4.07
N GLN A 176 3.60 -3.59 -2.94
CA GLN A 176 4.88 -3.94 -2.31
C GLN A 176 5.65 -4.98 -3.14
N SER A 177 4.98 -5.98 -3.72
CA SER A 177 5.64 -7.00 -4.54
C SER A 177 6.32 -6.39 -5.76
N ILE A 178 5.65 -5.49 -6.48
CA ILE A 178 6.26 -4.79 -7.63
C ILE A 178 7.40 -3.88 -7.16
N LYS A 179 7.23 -3.18 -6.04
CA LYS A 179 8.27 -2.31 -5.47
C LYS A 179 9.55 -3.08 -5.14
N ILE A 180 9.43 -4.28 -4.58
CA ILE A 180 10.58 -5.14 -4.27
C ILE A 180 11.33 -5.49 -5.55
N VAL A 181 10.63 -5.92 -6.61
CA VAL A 181 11.27 -6.25 -7.89
C VAL A 181 11.98 -5.04 -8.51
N LEU A 182 11.36 -3.85 -8.46
CA LEU A 182 12.00 -2.62 -8.92
C LEU A 182 13.28 -2.29 -8.13
N TYR A 183 13.25 -2.47 -6.81
CA TYR A 183 14.41 -2.22 -5.95
C TYR A 183 15.53 -3.25 -6.18
N GLU A 184 15.19 -4.53 -6.27
CA GLU A 184 16.15 -5.60 -6.58
C GLU A 184 16.83 -5.35 -7.93
N TYR A 185 16.06 -4.96 -8.95
CA TYR A 185 16.61 -4.60 -10.24
C TYR A 185 17.66 -3.48 -10.13
N LEU A 186 17.36 -2.42 -9.37
CA LEU A 186 18.31 -1.32 -9.15
C LEU A 186 19.60 -1.82 -8.49
N VAL A 187 19.50 -2.59 -7.41
CA VAL A 187 20.66 -3.13 -6.67
C VAL A 187 21.59 -3.95 -7.58
N THR A 188 21.03 -4.75 -8.48
CA THR A 188 21.81 -5.68 -9.34
C THR A 188 22.70 -5.00 -10.39
N ILE A 189 22.54 -3.69 -10.63
CA ILE A 189 23.26 -2.99 -11.70
C ILE A 189 24.71 -2.65 -11.30
N ASP A 190 24.97 -2.30 -10.02
CA ASP A 190 26.32 -2.11 -9.47
C ASP A 190 26.30 -2.18 -7.94
N GLU A 191 26.57 -3.35 -7.35
CA GLU A 191 26.51 -3.62 -5.91
C GLU A 191 27.34 -2.65 -5.02
N ARG A 192 28.27 -1.89 -5.60
CA ARG A 192 29.13 -0.94 -4.88
C ARG A 192 28.50 0.44 -4.68
N GLN A 193 27.39 0.74 -5.36
CA GLN A 193 26.71 2.03 -5.30
C GLN A 193 25.38 1.93 -4.54
N SER A 194 25.02 3.00 -3.83
CA SER A 194 23.69 3.07 -3.20
C SER A 194 22.59 3.07 -4.26
N VAL A 195 21.43 2.48 -3.92
CA VAL A 195 20.28 2.37 -4.84
C VAL A 195 19.81 3.73 -5.37
N THR A 196 19.82 4.77 -4.52
CA THR A 196 19.44 6.12 -4.92
C THR A 196 20.36 6.69 -6.01
N VAL A 197 21.66 6.39 -5.95
CA VAL A 197 22.63 6.86 -6.96
C VAL A 197 22.46 6.11 -8.28
N GLN A 198 22.24 4.80 -8.22
CA GLN A 198 21.98 3.98 -9.42
C GLN A 198 20.69 4.41 -10.12
N GLU A 199 19.61 4.59 -9.35
CA GLU A 199 18.32 5.06 -9.84
C GLU A 199 18.45 6.42 -10.54
N GLY A 200 19.17 7.37 -9.92
CA GLY A 200 19.45 8.68 -10.50
C GLY A 200 20.16 8.57 -11.85
N LYS A 201 21.24 7.79 -11.93
CA LYS A 201 22.02 7.61 -13.17
C LYS A 201 21.20 6.96 -14.29
N LEU A 202 20.42 5.92 -13.97
CA LEU A 202 19.58 5.26 -14.97
C LEU A 202 18.51 6.21 -15.50
N ARG A 203 17.91 7.02 -14.63
CA ARG A 203 16.95 8.04 -15.02
C ARG A 203 17.58 9.11 -15.90
N GLU A 204 18.76 9.62 -15.55
CA GLU A 204 19.48 10.61 -16.36
C GLU A 204 19.72 10.11 -17.79
N LEU A 205 20.11 8.84 -17.94
CA LEU A 205 20.33 8.22 -19.25
C LEU A 205 19.04 7.95 -20.04
N ASN A 206 17.88 7.95 -19.38
CA ASN A 206 16.59 7.55 -19.96
C ASN A 206 15.53 8.65 -19.81
N GLY A 207 15.93 9.92 -19.88
CA GLY A 207 14.98 11.04 -19.90
C GLY A 207 14.14 11.20 -18.63
N GLY A 208 14.67 10.79 -17.48
CA GLY A 208 13.98 10.81 -16.18
C GLY A 208 13.23 9.53 -15.82
N PHE A 209 13.14 8.56 -16.75
CA PHE A 209 12.42 7.30 -16.55
C PHE A 209 13.33 6.18 -16.05
N LEU A 210 12.76 5.24 -15.30
CA LEU A 210 13.44 4.03 -14.89
C LEU A 210 13.24 2.94 -15.97
N PRO A 211 14.25 2.63 -16.80
CA PRO A 211 14.18 1.46 -17.67
C PRO A 211 14.21 0.18 -16.81
N LEU A 212 13.62 -0.90 -17.30
CA LEU A 212 13.68 -2.22 -16.66
C LEU A 212 14.31 -3.25 -17.60
N SER A 213 15.11 -4.16 -17.06
CA SER A 213 15.60 -5.30 -17.84
C SER A 213 14.47 -6.27 -18.17
N ASP A 214 14.67 -7.08 -19.21
CA ASP A 214 13.75 -8.15 -19.61
C ASP A 214 13.39 -9.08 -18.45
N GLY A 215 14.37 -9.41 -17.60
CA GLY A 215 14.14 -10.22 -16.42
C GLY A 215 13.17 -9.57 -15.42
N ALA A 216 13.38 -8.29 -15.09
CA ALA A 216 12.50 -7.56 -14.18
C ALA A 216 11.08 -7.38 -14.78
N ARG A 217 10.98 -7.09 -16.08
CA ARG A 217 9.70 -6.98 -16.79
C ARG A 217 8.90 -8.28 -16.72
N LYS A 218 9.55 -9.40 -17.04
CA LYS A 218 8.93 -10.72 -17.00
C LYS A 218 8.45 -11.11 -15.60
N ILE A 219 9.25 -10.86 -14.57
CA ILE A 219 8.85 -11.13 -13.18
C ILE A 219 7.60 -10.32 -12.81
N ILE A 220 7.57 -9.03 -13.16
CA ILE A 220 6.38 -8.19 -12.91
C ILE A 220 5.17 -8.70 -13.70
N GLY A 221 5.33 -9.07 -14.98
CA GLY A 221 4.24 -9.63 -15.79
C GLY A 221 3.68 -10.95 -15.21
N GLU A 222 4.56 -11.84 -14.74
CA GLU A 222 4.16 -13.10 -14.10
C GLU A 222 3.43 -12.87 -12.76
N LEU A 223 3.88 -11.91 -11.95
CA LEU A 223 3.24 -11.50 -10.70
C LEU A 223 1.85 -10.92 -10.95
N LEU A 224 1.71 -10.03 -11.94
CA LEU A 224 0.43 -9.42 -12.28
C LEU A 224 -0.58 -10.45 -12.79
N SER A 225 -0.11 -11.42 -13.59
CA SER A 225 -0.92 -12.56 -14.02
C SER A 225 -1.42 -13.39 -12.83
N GLU A 226 -0.58 -13.58 -11.81
CA GLU A 226 -0.98 -14.30 -10.60
C GLU A 226 -1.96 -13.50 -9.74
N PHE A 227 -1.75 -12.19 -9.58
CA PHE A 227 -2.68 -11.36 -8.83
C PHE A 227 -4.03 -11.24 -9.51
N LEU A 228 -4.08 -11.14 -10.85
CA LEU A 228 -5.35 -11.06 -11.60
C LEU A 228 -6.20 -12.34 -11.48
N SER A 229 -5.59 -13.49 -11.14
CA SER A 229 -6.31 -14.73 -10.90
C SER A 229 -6.88 -14.85 -9.48
N VAL A 230 -6.34 -14.08 -8.53
CA VAL A 230 -6.67 -14.17 -7.09
C VAL A 230 -7.50 -12.97 -6.62
N TYR A 231 -7.21 -11.77 -7.14
CA TYR A 231 -7.71 -10.50 -6.65
C TYR A 231 -8.59 -9.76 -7.66
N ASP A 232 -9.39 -8.84 -7.13
CA ASP A 232 -10.20 -7.93 -7.94
C ASP A 232 -9.32 -7.04 -8.82
N GLN A 233 -9.63 -7.03 -10.12
CA GLN A 233 -8.88 -6.29 -11.15
C GLN A 233 -8.73 -4.80 -10.82
N THR A 234 -9.77 -4.17 -10.24
CA THR A 234 -9.76 -2.74 -9.90
C THR A 234 -8.64 -2.39 -8.93
N MET A 235 -8.40 -3.25 -7.92
CA MET A 235 -7.38 -3.00 -6.91
C MET A 235 -5.96 -3.16 -7.46
N ILE A 236 -5.76 -4.17 -8.30
CA ILE A 236 -4.49 -4.41 -8.99
C ILE A 236 -4.18 -3.24 -9.91
N THR A 237 -5.17 -2.80 -10.70
CA THR A 237 -5.04 -1.64 -11.58
C THR A 237 -4.61 -0.37 -10.83
N GLU A 238 -5.23 -0.07 -9.69
CA GLU A 238 -4.87 1.11 -8.90
C GLU A 238 -3.46 1.00 -8.30
N ALA A 239 -3.07 -0.18 -7.82
CA ALA A 239 -1.73 -0.45 -7.31
C ALA A 239 -0.66 -0.25 -8.40
N VAL A 240 -0.87 -0.83 -9.58
CA VAL A 240 0.03 -0.74 -10.75
C VAL A 240 0.16 0.71 -11.22
N LYS A 241 -0.96 1.40 -11.39
CA LYS A 241 -0.97 2.82 -11.76
C LYS A 241 -0.13 3.64 -10.80
N ARG A 242 -0.35 3.49 -9.49
CA ARG A 242 0.39 4.29 -8.50
C ARG A 242 1.88 3.99 -8.54
N ILE A 243 2.26 2.71 -8.61
CA ILE A 243 3.68 2.36 -8.55
C ILE A 243 4.43 2.74 -9.84
N PHE A 244 3.86 2.49 -11.02
CA PHE A 244 4.52 2.83 -12.28
C PHE A 244 4.69 4.34 -12.46
N LEU A 245 3.68 5.14 -12.08
CA LEU A 245 3.79 6.60 -12.12
C LEU A 245 4.76 7.13 -11.06
N LYS A 246 4.69 6.63 -9.82
CA LYS A 246 5.58 7.08 -8.73
C LYS A 246 7.05 6.84 -9.07
N TYR A 247 7.36 5.67 -9.63
CA TYR A 247 8.72 5.31 -10.03
C TYR A 247 9.03 5.69 -11.48
N LYS A 248 8.15 6.44 -12.17
CA LYS A 248 8.27 6.81 -13.59
C LYS A 248 8.90 5.69 -14.42
N VAL A 249 8.28 4.52 -14.41
CA VAL A 249 8.78 3.37 -15.19
C VAL A 249 8.76 3.74 -16.67
N ASN A 250 9.81 3.37 -17.40
CA ASN A 250 9.92 3.69 -18.83
C ASN A 250 8.72 3.10 -19.61
N PRO A 251 8.08 3.87 -20.51
CA PRO A 251 6.94 3.40 -21.31
C PRO A 251 7.18 2.08 -22.04
N GLU A 252 8.34 1.87 -22.66
CA GLU A 252 8.69 0.62 -23.37
C GLU A 252 8.80 -0.56 -22.39
N SER A 253 9.22 -0.28 -21.16
CA SER A 253 9.23 -1.29 -20.10
C SER A 253 7.82 -1.66 -19.66
N VAL A 254 6.91 -0.68 -19.57
CA VAL A 254 5.49 -0.92 -19.28
C VAL A 254 4.83 -1.73 -20.40
N GLU A 255 5.09 -1.41 -21.67
CA GLU A 255 4.58 -2.19 -22.81
C GLU A 255 5.04 -3.65 -22.75
N GLY A 256 6.34 -3.89 -22.55
CA GLY A 256 6.87 -5.26 -22.40
C GLY A 256 6.24 -6.02 -21.23
N ILE A 257 6.01 -5.35 -20.09
CA ILE A 257 5.30 -5.98 -18.95
C ILE A 257 3.88 -6.39 -19.36
N LEU A 258 3.15 -5.54 -20.10
CA LEU A 258 1.79 -5.85 -20.54
C LEU A 258 1.78 -7.04 -21.52
N ASP A 259 2.78 -7.19 -22.36
CA ASP A 259 2.91 -8.33 -23.28
C ASP A 259 3.17 -9.64 -22.52
N ASP A 260 3.92 -9.57 -21.42
CA ASP A 260 4.25 -10.73 -20.56
C ASP A 260 3.07 -11.20 -19.70
N ILE A 261 2.01 -10.40 -19.53
CA ILE A 261 0.82 -10.80 -18.74
C ILE A 261 -0.02 -11.80 -19.53
N GLN A 262 -0.29 -12.95 -18.91
CA GLN A 262 -1.04 -14.07 -19.48
C GLN A 262 -2.15 -14.53 -18.52
N PRO A 263 -3.31 -14.99 -19.04
CA PRO A 263 -4.38 -15.50 -18.19
C PRO A 263 -3.95 -16.76 -17.41
N LYS A 264 -4.16 -16.80 -16.09
CA LYS A 264 -3.80 -17.91 -15.18
C LYS A 264 -5.00 -18.59 -14.50
N GLY A 265 -6.18 -18.52 -15.09
CA GLY A 265 -7.42 -19.13 -14.58
C GLY A 265 -8.63 -18.19 -14.62
N GLU A 266 -8.36 -16.90 -14.76
CA GLU A 266 -9.32 -15.83 -15.02
C GLU A 266 -9.83 -15.81 -16.47
N ASN A 267 -10.94 -15.11 -16.69
CA ASN A 267 -11.46 -14.85 -18.04
C ASN A 267 -10.48 -13.93 -18.80
N LYS A 268 -10.20 -14.27 -20.07
CA LYS A 268 -9.36 -13.47 -20.98
C LYS A 268 -9.80 -12.00 -21.05
N GLU A 269 -11.09 -11.74 -20.88
CA GLU A 269 -11.65 -10.39 -20.85
C GLU A 269 -11.10 -9.55 -19.69
N VAL A 270 -10.96 -10.13 -18.49
CA VAL A 270 -10.42 -9.41 -17.30
C VAL A 270 -8.99 -8.96 -17.54
N VAL A 271 -8.16 -9.84 -18.13
CA VAL A 271 -6.78 -9.51 -18.48
C VAL A 271 -6.74 -8.42 -19.54
N GLN A 272 -7.62 -8.48 -20.56
CA GLN A 272 -7.65 -7.47 -21.61
C GLN A 272 -8.14 -6.12 -21.10
N GLU A 273 -9.15 -6.08 -20.24
CA GLU A 273 -9.65 -4.87 -19.58
C GLU A 273 -8.56 -4.22 -18.73
N PHE A 274 -7.82 -5.03 -17.96
CA PHE A 274 -6.66 -4.58 -17.21
C PHE A 274 -5.60 -3.94 -18.15
N LYS A 275 -5.19 -4.64 -19.21
CA LYS A 275 -4.19 -4.14 -20.17
C LYS A 275 -4.64 -2.83 -20.81
N ASN A 276 -5.88 -2.77 -21.28
CA ASN A 276 -6.47 -1.57 -21.90
C ASN A 276 -6.46 -0.38 -20.92
N TYR A 277 -6.76 -0.63 -19.63
CA TYR A 277 -6.70 0.42 -18.62
C TYR A 277 -5.28 0.95 -18.45
N ILE A 278 -4.29 0.07 -18.27
CA ILE A 278 -2.88 0.49 -18.08
C ILE A 278 -2.38 1.26 -19.31
N GLN A 279 -2.73 0.81 -20.51
CA GLN A 279 -2.41 1.55 -21.74
C GLN A 279 -3.02 2.95 -21.75
N LYS A 280 -4.31 3.07 -21.42
CA LYS A 280 -5.04 4.35 -21.49
C LYS A 280 -4.61 5.36 -20.43
N TYR A 281 -4.33 4.91 -19.20
CA TYR A 281 -4.19 5.79 -18.04
C TYR A 281 -2.81 5.81 -17.41
N VAL A 282 -1.93 4.86 -17.74
CA VAL A 282 -0.55 4.85 -17.23
C VAL A 282 0.41 5.13 -18.36
N LEU A 283 0.37 4.32 -19.42
CA LEU A 283 1.29 4.43 -20.54
C LEU A 283 1.13 5.78 -21.27
N LYS A 284 -0.12 6.23 -21.49
CA LYS A 284 -0.38 7.55 -22.08
C LYS A 284 0.26 8.68 -21.27
N ILE A 285 0.05 8.69 -19.94
CA ILE A 285 0.61 9.74 -19.06
C ILE A 285 2.14 9.73 -19.12
N LEU A 286 2.76 8.56 -19.03
CA LEU A 286 4.22 8.44 -19.08
C LEU A 286 4.80 8.89 -20.43
N LYS A 287 4.11 8.61 -21.55
CA LYS A 287 4.51 9.09 -22.89
C LYS A 287 4.38 10.61 -23.02
N ASP A 288 3.27 11.17 -22.57
CA ASP A 288 3.03 12.62 -22.57
C ASP A 288 4.09 13.36 -21.71
N GLU A 289 4.49 12.78 -20.57
CA GLU A 289 5.60 13.29 -19.75
C GLU A 289 6.98 13.14 -20.45
N GLY A 290 7.19 12.09 -21.23
CA GLY A 290 8.43 11.89 -21.99
C GLY A 290 8.58 12.89 -23.13
N ASP A 291 7.50 13.16 -23.87
CA ASP A 291 7.47 14.14 -24.97
C ASP A 291 7.69 15.59 -24.48
N THR A 292 7.42 15.88 -23.20
CA THR A 292 7.67 17.22 -22.61
C THR A 292 9.08 17.39 -22.07
N LEU A 293 9.78 16.30 -21.71
CA LEU A 293 11.16 16.32 -21.22
C LEU A 293 12.20 16.28 -22.33
N VAL A 294 11.84 15.76 -23.51
CA VAL A 294 12.67 15.79 -24.73
C VAL A 294 11.91 16.61 -25.78
N PRO A 295 12.13 17.93 -25.89
CA PRO A 295 11.49 18.71 -26.95
C PRO A 295 11.96 18.16 -28.31
N ARG A 296 11.01 17.73 -29.14
CA ARG A 296 11.22 17.20 -30.50
C ARG A 296 11.97 18.15 -31.47
N SER A 297 12.40 19.32 -31.01
CA SER A 297 13.13 20.32 -31.80
C SER A 297 14.65 20.08 -31.86
N SER A 298 15.23 19.11 -31.13
CA SER A 298 16.69 18.87 -31.15
C SER A 298 17.17 17.83 -32.17
N PHE A 299 16.28 17.25 -32.98
CA PHE A 299 16.65 16.40 -34.13
C PHE A 299 16.11 16.99 -35.43
N SER A 300 16.60 18.18 -35.80
CA SER A 300 16.62 18.62 -37.18
C SER A 300 17.92 19.37 -37.47
N LYS A 301 18.96 18.60 -37.77
CA LYS A 301 19.93 18.78 -38.86
C LYS A 301 21.05 17.77 -38.75
#